data_AF-A0A6J7FHC7-F1
#
_entry.id   AF-A0A6J7FHC7-F1
#
_cell.length_a   1.000
_cell.length_b   1.000
_cell.length_c   1.000
_cell.angle_alpha   90.00
_cell.angle_beta   90.00
_cell.angle_gamma   90.00
#
_symmetry.space_group_name_H-M   'P 1'
#
loop_
_entity.id
_entity.type
_entity.pdbx_description
1 polymer ?
#
loop_
_entity_poly.entity_id
_entity_poly.type
_entity_poly.pdbx_seq_one_letter_code
_entity_poly.pdbx_strand_id
1 'polypeptide(L)'
;MTALLWACQGGSSATEVVINANSRRIDLIAQTSTIRSDGTWSVSGGVTHGDATAVLQDGRVLTLADGTLAESSCLFPDALNACVLLADTLGDGLVWFALVAAPAEGTTELELPAIETLIDGVTYAQLTNGWEVPLLDKVVRRCKEETPNLTAFVQKFADRHVTIVDLAQAQVSAVRCIGQ
;
A
#
# COMPACT_ATOMS: atom_id res chain seq x y z
N MET A 1 32.56 40.24 -42.67
CA MET A 1 32.74 39.59 -41.35
C MET A 1 31.35 39.13 -40.93
N THR A 2 31.01 37.87 -41.19
CA THR A 2 29.65 37.33 -40.98
C THR A 2 29.80 36.04 -40.19
N ALA A 3 29.35 36.06 -38.94
CA ALA A 3 29.55 35.01 -37.97
C ALA A 3 28.63 33.80 -38.26
N LEU A 4 29.22 32.60 -38.24
CA LEU A 4 28.48 31.34 -38.16
C LEU A 4 27.90 31.20 -36.75
N LEU A 5 26.59 31.01 -36.64
CA LEU A 5 25.93 30.54 -35.43
C LEU A 5 25.75 29.03 -35.53
N TRP A 6 26.56 28.30 -34.76
CA TRP A 6 26.46 26.85 -34.59
C TRP A 6 25.48 26.58 -33.44
N ALA A 7 24.34 25.95 -33.73
CA ALA A 7 23.42 25.48 -32.71
C ALA A 7 23.89 24.11 -32.20
N CYS A 8 24.32 24.03 -30.95
CA CYS A 8 24.55 22.78 -30.24
C CYS A 8 23.20 22.10 -30.00
N GLN A 9 22.92 21.03 -30.75
CA GLN A 9 21.75 20.19 -30.54
C GLN A 9 22.06 19.23 -29.38
N GLY A 10 21.79 19.69 -28.16
CA GLY A 10 21.85 18.87 -26.96
C GLY A 10 20.73 17.83 -26.97
N GLY A 11 21.08 16.58 -27.27
CA GLY A 11 20.19 15.44 -27.12
C GLY A 11 19.89 15.20 -25.64
N SER A 12 18.79 15.78 -25.15
CA SER A 12 18.21 15.38 -23.87
C SER A 12 17.37 14.14 -24.12
N SER A 13 17.96 12.97 -23.88
CA SER A 13 17.20 11.73 -23.76
C SER A 13 16.36 11.86 -22.50
N ALA A 14 15.09 12.25 -22.65
CA ALA A 14 14.13 12.17 -21.58
C ALA A 14 14.04 10.70 -21.16
N THR A 15 14.48 10.40 -19.94
CA THR A 15 14.22 9.11 -19.31
C THR A 15 12.71 8.99 -19.21
N GLU A 16 12.11 8.15 -20.06
CA GLU A 16 10.69 7.85 -20.02
C GLU A 16 10.42 7.18 -18.66
N VAL A 17 9.79 7.93 -17.75
CA VAL A 17 9.30 7.38 -16.50
C VAL A 17 8.15 6.46 -16.88
N VAL A 18 8.42 5.16 -16.93
CA VAL A 18 7.38 4.15 -17.07
C VAL A 18 6.58 4.14 -15.77
N ILE A 19 5.56 5.00 -15.69
CA ILE A 19 4.56 4.90 -14.63
C ILE A 19 3.78 3.63 -14.91
N ASN A 20 4.09 2.56 -14.17
CA ASN A 20 3.24 1.40 -14.16
C ASN A 20 1.94 1.80 -13.48
N ALA A 21 0.92 2.14 -14.27
CA ALA A 21 -0.38 2.62 -13.80
C ALA A 21 -1.13 1.60 -12.90
N ASN A 22 -0.60 0.38 -12.78
CA ASN A 22 -1.12 -0.69 -11.93
C ASN A 22 -0.39 -0.82 -10.58
N SER A 23 0.74 -0.11 -10.38
CA SER A 23 1.44 -0.13 -9.11
C SER A 23 0.90 0.95 -8.18
N ARG A 24 0.60 0.59 -6.93
CA ARG A 24 0.09 1.52 -5.91
C ARG A 24 1.11 1.64 -4.80
N ARG A 25 1.76 2.79 -4.68
CA ARG A 25 2.78 3.00 -3.64
C ARG A 25 2.11 3.40 -2.35
N ILE A 26 2.04 2.47 -1.42
CA ILE A 26 1.40 2.71 -0.13
C ILE A 26 2.43 3.37 0.79
N ASP A 27 2.13 4.60 1.20
CA ASP A 27 2.94 5.39 2.13
C ASP A 27 2.18 5.75 3.42
N LEU A 28 0.88 5.44 3.46
CA LEU A 28 0.06 5.48 4.66
C LEU A 28 -0.59 4.13 4.91
N ILE A 29 -0.33 3.54 6.08
CA ILE A 29 -1.07 2.40 6.61
C ILE A 29 -1.54 2.74 8.01
N ALA A 30 -2.85 2.76 8.24
CA ALA A 30 -3.41 3.11 9.53
C ALA A 30 -4.75 2.44 9.78
N GLN A 31 -4.96 1.96 11.01
CA GLN A 31 -6.29 1.52 11.43
C GLN A 31 -7.22 2.71 11.56
N THR A 32 -8.41 2.61 10.96
CA THR A 32 -9.45 3.62 11.11
C THR A 32 -10.15 3.39 12.45
N SER A 33 -10.36 4.44 13.23
CA SER A 33 -11.32 4.42 14.33
C SER A 33 -12.75 4.30 13.80
N THR A 34 -13.09 5.04 12.73
CA THR A 34 -14.40 5.00 12.06
C THR A 34 -14.33 5.79 10.75
N ILE A 35 -15.19 5.47 9.80
CA ILE A 35 -15.45 6.29 8.62
C ILE A 35 -16.85 6.89 8.73
N ARG A 36 -16.95 8.21 8.55
CA ARG A 36 -18.19 8.98 8.71
C ARG A 36 -18.54 9.69 7.42
N SER A 37 -19.82 9.67 7.05
CA SER A 37 -20.34 10.49 5.97
C SER A 37 -21.64 11.15 6.43
N ASP A 38 -21.88 12.37 5.96
CA ASP A 38 -23.15 13.08 6.15
C ASP A 38 -24.22 12.61 5.15
N GLY A 39 -23.86 11.75 4.19
CA GLY A 39 -24.72 11.22 3.15
C GLY A 39 -24.47 9.74 2.86
N THR A 40 -24.88 9.29 1.67
CA THR A 40 -24.54 7.96 1.19
C THR A 40 -23.09 7.96 0.73
N TRP A 41 -22.29 7.04 1.29
CA TRP A 41 -20.90 6.86 0.89
C TRP A 41 -20.62 5.40 0.56
N SER A 42 -19.87 5.14 -0.50
CA SER A 42 -19.44 3.80 -0.87
C SER A 42 -18.19 3.80 -1.74
N VAL A 43 -17.50 2.66 -1.80
CA VAL A 43 -16.47 2.39 -2.80
C VAL A 43 -17.02 1.36 -3.77
N SER A 44 -17.16 1.74 -5.04
CA SER A 44 -17.63 0.82 -6.09
C SER A 44 -17.10 1.24 -7.46
N GLY A 45 -16.83 0.26 -8.33
CA GLY A 45 -16.26 0.53 -9.66
C GLY A 45 -14.84 1.12 -9.63
N GLY A 46 -14.09 0.90 -8.54
CA GLY A 46 -12.73 1.41 -8.38
C GLY A 46 -12.62 2.86 -7.91
N VAL A 47 -13.73 3.48 -7.47
CA VAL A 47 -13.79 4.87 -7.01
C VAL A 47 -14.73 5.03 -5.80
N THR A 48 -14.54 6.10 -5.04
CA THR A 48 -15.50 6.57 -4.04
C THR A 48 -16.70 7.24 -4.70
N HIS A 49 -17.86 7.06 -4.07
CA HIS A 49 -19.10 7.77 -4.37
C HIS A 49 -19.58 8.45 -3.10
N GLY A 50 -19.65 9.77 -3.12
CA GLY A 50 -19.90 10.64 -1.97
C GLY A 50 -18.64 11.00 -1.20
N ASP A 51 -18.73 12.05 -0.38
CA ASP A 51 -17.67 12.45 0.53
C ASP A 51 -17.79 11.72 1.87
N ALA A 52 -16.65 11.35 2.45
CA ALA A 52 -16.55 10.86 3.81
C ALA A 52 -15.29 11.36 4.51
N THR A 53 -15.25 11.12 5.81
CA THR A 53 -14.11 11.41 6.68
C THR A 53 -13.66 10.11 7.33
N ALA A 54 -12.41 9.72 7.11
CA ALA A 54 -11.77 8.65 7.87
C ALA A 54 -11.13 9.26 9.13
N VAL A 55 -11.56 8.81 10.30
CA VAL A 55 -10.90 9.11 11.57
C VAL A 55 -9.95 7.95 11.85
N LEU A 56 -8.65 8.22 11.97
CA LEU A 56 -7.64 7.23 12.28
C LEU A 56 -7.51 7.01 13.80
N GLN A 57 -7.00 5.86 14.22
CA GLN A 57 -6.81 5.56 15.65
C GLN A 57 -5.84 6.51 16.36
N ASP A 58 -4.90 7.11 15.63
CA ASP A 58 -3.98 8.13 16.15
C ASP A 58 -4.60 9.53 16.23
N GLY A 59 -5.88 9.68 15.88
CA GLY A 59 -6.63 10.93 15.92
C GLY A 59 -6.49 11.78 14.66
N ARG A 60 -5.67 11.39 13.68
CA ARG A 60 -5.67 12.06 12.37
C ARG A 60 -7.01 11.90 11.67
N VAL A 61 -7.36 12.90 10.88
CA VAL A 61 -8.63 12.97 10.15
C VAL A 61 -8.31 13.20 8.69
N LEU A 62 -8.81 12.32 7.83
CA LEU A 62 -8.56 12.33 6.39
C LEU A 62 -9.87 12.46 5.63
N THR A 63 -9.88 13.27 4.59
CA THR A 63 -11.00 13.40 3.67
C THR A 63 -10.94 12.30 2.62
N LEU A 64 -12.00 11.50 2.53
CA LEU A 64 -12.26 10.56 1.44
C LEU A 64 -13.20 11.29 0.46
N ALA A 65 -12.64 12.05 -0.47
CA ALA A 65 -13.42 12.85 -1.40
C ALA A 65 -14.17 11.97 -2.41
N ASP A 66 -15.30 12.45 -2.93
CA ASP A 66 -16.00 11.84 -4.06
C ASP A 66 -15.08 11.72 -5.28
N GLY A 67 -15.13 10.57 -5.97
CA GLY A 67 -14.32 10.31 -7.16
C GLY A 67 -12.84 9.96 -6.92
N THR A 68 -12.37 9.90 -5.67
CA THR A 68 -11.04 9.35 -5.35
C THR A 68 -10.96 7.88 -5.77
N LEU A 69 -9.86 7.49 -6.41
CA LEU A 69 -9.65 6.09 -6.79
C LEU A 69 -9.52 5.22 -5.54
N ALA A 70 -10.29 4.13 -5.47
CA ALA A 70 -10.30 3.31 -4.28
C ALA A 70 -10.75 1.86 -4.52
N GLU A 71 -10.35 0.97 -3.61
CA GLU A 71 -10.97 -0.34 -3.45
C GLU A 71 -11.32 -0.62 -2.00
N SER A 72 -12.32 -1.48 -1.76
CA SER A 72 -12.71 -1.85 -0.40
C SER A 72 -13.10 -3.31 -0.34
N SER A 73 -12.46 -4.04 0.56
CA SER A 73 -12.90 -5.34 1.07
C SER A 73 -13.46 -5.24 2.49
N CYS A 74 -13.37 -4.07 3.13
CA CYS A 74 -13.96 -3.84 4.44
C CYS A 74 -15.49 -3.69 4.32
N LEU A 75 -16.23 -4.56 5.00
CA LEU A 75 -17.70 -4.64 4.88
C LEU A 75 -18.46 -3.60 5.70
N PHE A 76 -17.86 -3.11 6.79
CA PHE A 76 -18.51 -2.22 7.77
C PHE A 76 -17.61 -1.01 8.09
N PRO A 77 -17.42 -0.09 7.15
CA PRO A 77 -16.50 1.05 7.30
C PRO A 77 -16.88 2.05 8.39
N ASP A 78 -18.17 2.14 8.71
CA ASP A 78 -18.72 2.99 9.77
C ASP A 78 -18.55 2.39 11.16
N ALA A 79 -18.40 1.06 11.26
CA ALA A 79 -18.17 0.37 12.52
C ALA A 79 -16.81 0.73 13.13
N LEU A 80 -16.76 0.76 14.47
CA LEU A 80 -15.57 1.15 15.19
C LEU A 80 -14.43 0.16 14.96
N ASN A 81 -13.24 0.68 14.65
CA ASN A 81 -12.00 -0.09 14.49
C ASN A 81 -12.07 -1.21 13.44
N ALA A 82 -13.05 -1.16 12.53
CA ALA A 82 -13.37 -2.28 11.65
C ALA A 82 -12.47 -2.37 10.40
N CYS A 83 -11.81 -1.28 10.02
CA CYS A 83 -10.98 -1.24 8.82
C CYS A 83 -9.56 -0.74 9.07
N VAL A 84 -8.67 -1.13 8.15
CA VAL A 84 -7.37 -0.49 7.93
C VAL A 84 -7.42 0.24 6.59
N LEU A 85 -6.97 1.51 6.62
CA LEU A 85 -6.74 2.32 5.44
C LEU A 85 -5.30 2.12 4.98
N LEU A 86 -5.12 1.70 3.74
CA LEU A 86 -3.85 1.70 3.03
C LEU A 86 -3.95 2.73 1.90
N ALA A 87 -3.06 3.71 1.84
CA ALA A 87 -3.17 4.77 0.86
C ALA A 87 -1.85 5.15 0.22
N ASP A 88 -1.97 5.61 -1.02
CA ASP A 88 -0.98 6.36 -1.78
C ASP A 88 -1.32 7.84 -1.61
N THR A 89 -0.43 8.58 -0.94
CA THR A 89 -0.64 9.98 -0.59
C THR A 89 0.20 10.92 -1.44
N LEU A 90 -0.33 12.13 -1.65
CA LEU A 90 0.43 13.26 -2.18
C LEU A 90 0.25 14.45 -1.25
N GLY A 91 1.23 14.65 -0.37
CA GLY A 91 1.10 15.60 0.73
C GLY A 91 0.02 15.12 1.70
N ASP A 92 -1.00 15.94 1.94
CA ASP A 92 -2.13 15.59 2.81
C ASP A 92 -3.31 14.95 2.06
N GLY A 93 -3.21 14.79 0.73
CA GLY A 93 -4.27 14.27 -0.12
C GLY A 93 -4.13 12.77 -0.42
N LEU A 94 -5.26 12.08 -0.56
CA LEU A 94 -5.32 10.68 -1.01
C LEU A 94 -5.40 10.63 -2.53
N VAL A 95 -4.38 10.07 -3.19
CA VAL A 95 -4.38 9.81 -4.63
C VAL A 95 -5.13 8.52 -4.93
N TRP A 96 -4.91 7.51 -4.09
CA TRP A 96 -5.58 6.22 -4.15
C TRP A 96 -5.62 5.58 -2.75
N PHE A 97 -6.63 4.78 -2.44
CA PHE A 97 -6.63 4.00 -1.21
C PHE A 97 -7.36 2.66 -1.29
N ALA A 98 -7.01 1.76 -0.37
CA ALA A 98 -7.76 0.55 -0.07
C ALA A 98 -8.26 0.57 1.38
N LEU A 99 -9.49 0.06 1.56
CA LEU A 99 -10.00 -0.31 2.87
C LEU A 99 -10.07 -1.83 2.98
N VAL A 100 -9.33 -2.38 3.93
CA VAL A 100 -9.36 -3.81 4.25
C VAL A 100 -9.93 -4.01 5.64
N ALA A 101 -10.43 -5.21 5.92
CA ALA A 101 -10.84 -5.57 7.27
C ALA A 101 -9.66 -5.41 8.23
N ALA A 102 -9.92 -4.82 9.39
CA ALA A 102 -8.97 -4.79 10.48
C ALA A 102 -8.67 -6.24 10.94
N PRO A 103 -7.46 -6.49 11.47
CA PRO A 103 -7.16 -7.78 12.05
C PRO A 103 -8.01 -8.02 13.31
N ALA A 104 -7.97 -9.25 13.83
CA ALA A 104 -8.73 -9.60 15.03
C ALA A 104 -8.39 -8.68 16.21
N GLU A 105 -9.35 -8.48 17.12
CA GLU A 105 -9.12 -7.65 18.31
C GLU A 105 -7.90 -8.14 19.10
N GLY A 106 -7.06 -7.20 19.54
CA GLY A 106 -5.86 -7.49 20.34
C GLY A 106 -4.59 -7.82 19.54
N THR A 107 -4.63 -7.77 18.20
CA THR A 107 -3.43 -7.86 17.35
C THR A 107 -3.25 -6.62 16.48
N THR A 108 -1.99 -6.31 16.13
CA THR A 108 -1.61 -5.28 15.16
C THR A 108 -1.18 -5.89 13.82
N GLU A 109 -1.28 -7.20 13.65
CA GLU A 109 -0.81 -7.90 12.47
C GLU A 109 -1.88 -7.96 11.39
N LEU A 110 -1.74 -7.10 10.38
CA LEU A 110 -2.57 -7.14 9.18
C LEU A 110 -1.98 -8.12 8.17
N GLU A 111 -2.77 -9.10 7.75
CA GLU A 111 -2.39 -10.01 6.67
C GLU A 111 -2.76 -9.43 5.30
N LEU A 112 -1.76 -9.38 4.42
CA LEU A 112 -1.87 -8.95 3.04
C LEU A 112 -1.41 -10.07 2.09
N PRO A 113 -1.70 -9.95 0.78
CA PRO A 113 -1.24 -10.90 -0.21
C PRO A 113 0.28 -11.13 -0.19
N ALA A 114 0.70 -12.24 -0.80
CA ALA A 114 2.09 -12.64 -0.91
C ALA A 114 2.94 -11.53 -1.57
N ILE A 115 4.22 -11.47 -1.19
CA ILE A 115 5.21 -10.68 -1.90
C ILE A 115 5.49 -11.34 -3.25
N GLU A 116 5.31 -10.60 -4.34
CA GLU A 116 5.70 -11.02 -5.68
C GLU A 116 7.18 -10.70 -5.94
N THR A 117 7.59 -9.47 -5.64
CA THR A 117 8.98 -9.03 -5.83
C THR A 117 9.40 -7.99 -4.79
N LEU A 118 10.71 -7.94 -4.52
CA LEU A 118 11.33 -6.93 -3.68
C LEU A 118 11.88 -5.81 -4.58
N ILE A 119 11.60 -4.56 -4.23
CA ILE A 119 11.96 -3.38 -5.03
C ILE A 119 12.71 -2.36 -4.18
N ASP A 120 13.26 -1.32 -4.81
CA ASP A 120 13.97 -0.21 -4.16
C ASP A 120 15.06 -0.66 -3.17
N GLY A 121 15.86 -1.65 -3.57
CA GLY A 121 16.93 -2.18 -2.72
C GLY A 121 16.42 -2.89 -1.46
N VAL A 122 15.25 -3.52 -1.52
CA VAL A 122 14.60 -4.26 -0.40
C VAL A 122 14.08 -3.32 0.70
N THR A 123 13.66 -2.12 0.30
CA THR A 123 12.93 -1.19 1.19
C THR A 123 11.42 -1.25 0.99
N TYR A 124 10.98 -1.76 -0.17
CA TYR A 124 9.58 -1.99 -0.51
C TYR A 124 9.39 -3.39 -1.07
N ALA A 125 8.19 -3.92 -0.89
CA ALA A 125 7.73 -5.16 -1.50
C ALA A 125 6.53 -4.86 -2.39
N GLN A 126 6.57 -5.32 -3.64
CA GLN A 126 5.39 -5.40 -4.48
C GLN A 126 4.68 -6.72 -4.18
N LEU A 127 3.41 -6.62 -3.82
CA LEU A 127 2.54 -7.75 -3.53
C LEU A 127 1.88 -8.26 -4.82
N THR A 128 1.36 -9.48 -4.81
CA THR A 128 0.73 -10.13 -5.97
C THR A 128 -0.53 -9.40 -6.49
N ASN A 129 -1.07 -8.45 -5.74
CA ASN A 129 -2.17 -7.58 -6.18
C ASN A 129 -1.70 -6.21 -6.70
N GLY A 130 -0.39 -6.01 -6.88
CA GLY A 130 0.20 -4.77 -7.41
C GLY A 130 0.45 -3.67 -6.37
N TRP A 131 0.15 -3.92 -5.10
CA TRP A 131 0.45 -2.96 -4.03
C TRP A 131 1.93 -2.96 -3.69
N GLU A 132 2.54 -1.78 -3.56
CA GLU A 132 3.89 -1.62 -3.07
C GLU A 132 3.83 -1.16 -1.60
N VAL A 133 4.29 -2.01 -0.68
CA VAL A 133 4.26 -1.75 0.76
C VAL A 133 5.68 -1.60 1.33
N PRO A 134 5.88 -0.72 2.32
CA PRO A 134 7.19 -0.51 2.92
C PRO A 134 7.59 -1.69 3.80
N LEU A 135 8.86 -2.05 3.77
CA LEU A 135 9.47 -3.12 4.56
C LEU A 135 10.21 -2.54 5.77
N LEU A 136 10.14 -3.25 6.90
CA LEU A 136 11.11 -3.04 7.97
C LEU A 136 12.49 -3.56 7.58
N ASP A 137 13.53 -2.98 8.16
CA ASP A 137 14.92 -3.44 8.01
C ASP A 137 15.09 -4.93 8.29
N LYS A 138 14.26 -5.48 9.18
CA LYS A 138 14.23 -6.89 9.53
C LYS A 138 12.82 -7.46 9.42
N VAL A 139 12.57 -8.18 8.34
CA VAL A 139 11.35 -8.97 8.14
C VAL A 139 11.54 -10.38 8.71
N VAL A 140 10.70 -10.77 9.67
CA VAL A 140 10.71 -12.10 10.28
C VAL A 140 10.05 -13.12 9.35
N ARG A 141 10.69 -14.27 9.13
CA ARG A 141 10.12 -15.36 8.32
C ARG A 141 9.54 -16.42 9.24
N ARG A 142 8.22 -16.58 9.23
CA ARG A 142 7.47 -17.50 10.10
C ARG A 142 7.08 -18.75 9.32
N CYS A 143 8.07 -19.63 9.13
CA CYS A 143 7.92 -20.88 8.39
C CYS A 143 8.77 -21.98 9.03
N LYS A 144 8.35 -23.25 8.90
CA LYS A 144 9.13 -24.41 9.37
C LYS A 144 10.48 -24.53 8.68
N GLU A 145 10.51 -24.18 7.40
CA GLU A 145 11.71 -24.21 6.59
C GLU A 145 12.40 -22.85 6.56
N GLU A 146 13.68 -22.86 6.93
CA GLU A 146 14.52 -21.67 6.97
C GLU A 146 15.05 -21.28 5.59
N THR A 147 15.28 -19.98 5.40
CA THR A 147 15.92 -19.41 4.22
C THR A 147 16.95 -18.36 4.62
N PRO A 148 18.01 -18.14 3.83
CA PRO A 148 19.11 -17.27 4.25
C PRO A 148 18.72 -15.80 4.35
N ASN A 149 17.92 -15.28 3.41
CA ASN A 149 17.48 -13.87 3.35
C ASN A 149 16.03 -13.78 2.81
N LEU A 150 15.43 -12.59 2.84
CA LEU A 150 14.06 -12.39 2.37
C LEU A 150 13.93 -12.64 0.86
N THR A 151 14.95 -12.32 0.07
CA THR A 151 14.97 -12.60 -1.37
C THR A 151 14.85 -14.09 -1.66
N ALA A 152 15.65 -14.92 -0.99
CA ALA A 152 15.59 -16.37 -1.12
C ALA A 152 14.25 -16.94 -0.62
N PHE A 153 13.65 -16.31 0.39
CA PHE A 153 12.30 -16.63 0.84
C PHE A 153 11.26 -16.43 -0.27
N VAL A 154 11.19 -15.22 -0.83
CA VAL A 154 10.21 -14.85 -1.87
C VAL A 154 10.37 -15.75 -3.10
N GLN A 155 11.60 -15.99 -3.55
CA GLN A 155 11.89 -16.87 -4.68
C GLN A 155 11.44 -18.32 -4.45
N LYS A 156 11.54 -18.80 -3.21
CA LYS A 156 11.23 -20.19 -2.87
C LYS A 156 9.74 -20.44 -2.64
N PHE A 157 9.09 -19.54 -1.91
CA PHE A 157 7.69 -19.72 -1.52
C PHE A 157 6.72 -19.15 -2.54
N ALA A 158 7.15 -18.22 -3.41
CA ALA A 158 6.30 -17.57 -4.41
C ALA A 158 4.98 -17.08 -3.78
N ASP A 159 3.83 -17.46 -4.30
CA ASP A 159 2.50 -17.11 -3.79
C ASP A 159 2.04 -17.90 -2.54
N ARG A 160 2.84 -18.83 -2.02
CA ARG A 160 2.47 -19.73 -0.91
C ARG A 160 2.73 -19.16 0.49
N HIS A 161 2.62 -17.84 0.63
CA HIS A 161 2.78 -17.13 1.89
C HIS A 161 1.85 -15.92 1.97
N VAL A 162 1.69 -15.37 3.17
CA VAL A 162 1.07 -14.06 3.39
C VAL A 162 2.13 -13.07 3.87
N THR A 163 1.90 -11.81 3.55
CA THR A 163 2.68 -10.68 4.06
C THR A 163 2.01 -10.18 5.33
N ILE A 164 2.78 -9.87 6.37
CA ILE A 164 2.27 -9.36 7.64
C ILE A 164 2.80 -7.94 7.83
N VAL A 165 1.88 -6.98 7.89
CA VAL A 165 2.15 -5.59 8.26
C VAL A 165 1.88 -5.42 9.75
N ASP A 166 2.84 -4.82 10.47
CA ASP A 166 2.59 -4.34 11.83
C ASP A 166 1.99 -2.94 11.77
N LEU A 167 0.73 -2.81 12.16
CA LEU A 167 -0.02 -1.55 12.14
C LEU A 167 0.60 -0.47 13.05
N ALA A 168 1.37 -0.84 14.08
CA ALA A 168 2.06 0.15 14.92
C ALA A 168 3.25 0.78 14.21
N GLN A 169 3.89 0.03 13.30
CA GLN A 169 5.05 0.49 12.54
C GLN A 169 4.69 0.90 11.11
N ALA A 170 3.45 0.63 10.67
CA ALA A 170 2.95 0.86 9.31
C ALA A 170 3.84 0.23 8.22
N GLN A 171 4.45 -0.92 8.52
CA GLN A 171 5.43 -1.58 7.65
C GLN A 171 5.35 -3.10 7.77
N VAL A 172 5.81 -3.81 6.73
CA VAL A 172 5.92 -5.26 6.72
C VAL A 172 6.95 -5.71 7.76
N SER A 173 6.49 -6.45 8.77
CA SER A 173 7.30 -6.97 9.87
C SER A 173 7.58 -8.45 9.74
N ALA A 174 6.72 -9.19 9.03
CA ALA A 174 6.90 -10.62 8.84
C ALA A 174 6.31 -11.12 7.52
N VAL A 175 6.71 -12.33 7.16
CA VAL A 175 6.09 -13.17 6.14
C VAL A 175 5.79 -14.53 6.75
N ARG A 176 4.66 -15.14 6.39
CA ARG A 176 4.21 -16.40 6.99
C ARG A 176 3.74 -17.36 5.90
N CYS A 177 4.28 -18.57 5.89
CA CYS A 177 3.89 -19.56 4.92
C CYS A 177 2.48 -20.11 5.19
N ILE A 178 1.78 -20.48 4.13
CA ILE A 178 0.43 -21.05 4.21
C ILE A 178 0.52 -22.58 4.11
N GLY A 179 -0.37 -23.29 4.83
CA GLY A 179 -0.57 -24.74 4.65
C GLY A 179 0.60 -25.61 5.13
N GLN A 180 1.28 -25.22 6.21
CA GLN A 180 2.44 -25.93 6.77
C GLN A 180 2.11 -26.94 7.85
#